data_AF-A0A395JLN6-F1
#
_entry.id   AF-A0A395JLN6-F1
#
_cell.length_a   1.000
_cell.length_b   1.000
_cell.length_c   1.000
_cell.angle_alpha   90.00
_cell.angle_beta   90.00
_cell.angle_gamma   90.00
#
_symmetry.space_group_name_H-M   'P 1'
#
loop_
_entity.id
_entity.type
_entity.pdbx_description
1 polymer ?
#
loop_
_entity_poly.entity_id
_entity_poly.type
_entity_poly.pdbx_seq_one_letter_code
_entity_poly.pdbx_strand_id
1 'polypeptide(L)'
;MVPFSTFSPDIDESAHDGETPKQLVERLAIEKALETAKHFPNSLIIGSDQVALHDQEIVGKPGTHERAVEQLQAASGKKIALFTGLALVNSKTGRIQSEVVPFSAHFKKLSERTIECYLRKEEPYNCAGSVKSEGLGVALLERFEGDDPNALIGLPLIRLVAMLEAEDYDLFA
;
A
#
# COMPACT_ATOMS: atom_id res chain seq x y z
N MET A 1 -10.08 2.43 -21.68
CA MET A 1 -8.75 2.49 -21.03
C MET A 1 -8.51 3.95 -20.70
N VAL A 2 -8.36 4.31 -19.43
CA VAL A 2 -8.09 5.69 -19.04
C VAL A 2 -6.66 6.04 -19.43
N PRO A 3 -6.42 7.05 -20.30
CA PRO A 3 -5.06 7.48 -20.61
C PRO A 3 -4.48 8.22 -19.40
N PHE A 4 -3.32 7.79 -18.93
CA PHE A 4 -2.60 8.44 -17.84
C PHE A 4 -1.09 8.43 -18.11
N SER A 5 -0.37 9.24 -17.35
CA SER A 5 1.09 9.26 -17.32
C SER A 5 1.57 9.13 -15.87
N THR A 6 2.81 8.70 -15.68
CA THR A 6 3.40 8.53 -14.35
C THR A 6 4.47 9.61 -14.11
N PHE A 7 4.60 10.01 -12.85
CA PHE A 7 5.63 10.92 -12.38
C PHE A 7 6.15 10.41 -11.05
N SER A 8 7.46 10.52 -10.83
CA SER A 8 8.10 10.13 -9.56
C SER A 8 8.38 11.40 -8.76
N PRO A 9 7.52 11.76 -7.80
CA PRO A 9 7.77 12.92 -6.94
C PRO A 9 8.97 12.64 -6.03
N ASP A 10 9.80 13.67 -5.82
CA ASP A 10 10.93 13.63 -4.90
C ASP A 10 10.49 14.28 -3.58
N ILE A 11 10.10 13.45 -2.61
CA ILE A 11 9.64 13.88 -1.29
C ILE A 11 10.37 13.10 -0.19
N ASP A 12 10.45 13.69 1.01
CA ASP A 12 10.92 12.98 2.19
C ASP A 12 9.80 12.11 2.77
N GLU A 13 9.97 10.79 2.63
CA GLU A 13 9.02 9.79 3.11
C GLU A 13 9.23 9.40 4.59
N SER A 14 10.17 10.06 5.28
CA SER A 14 10.42 9.80 6.70
C SER A 14 9.20 10.11 7.56
N ALA A 15 8.92 9.24 8.53
CA ALA A 15 7.85 9.46 9.49
C ALA A 15 8.20 10.61 10.45
N HIS A 16 7.22 11.46 10.75
CA HIS A 16 7.38 12.51 11.75
C HIS A 16 7.26 11.95 13.18
N ASP A 17 7.81 12.68 14.16
CA ASP A 17 7.70 12.31 15.57
C ASP A 17 6.23 12.20 16.01
N GLY A 18 5.86 11.03 16.53
CA GLY A 18 4.50 10.75 17.00
C GLY A 18 3.46 10.52 15.89
N GLU A 19 3.89 10.46 14.63
CA GLU A 19 3.01 10.18 13.49
C GLU A 19 2.53 8.73 13.50
N THR A 20 1.21 8.53 13.54
CA THR A 20 0.64 7.19 13.44
C THR A 20 0.77 6.64 12.02
N PRO A 21 0.80 5.31 11.81
CA PRO A 21 0.92 4.73 10.47
C PRO A 21 -0.18 5.17 9.50
N LYS A 22 -1.40 5.47 9.99
CA LYS A 22 -2.48 6.02 9.17
C LYS A 22 -2.22 7.46 8.75
N GLN A 23 -1.74 8.29 9.68
CA GLN A 23 -1.38 9.68 9.38
C GLN A 23 -0.22 9.75 8.39
N LEU A 24 0.77 8.87 8.54
CA LEU A 24 1.91 8.75 7.63
C LEU A 24 1.44 8.52 6.19
N VAL A 25 0.68 7.45 5.94
CA VAL A 25 0.28 7.12 4.56
C VAL A 25 -0.67 8.15 3.96
N GLU A 26 -1.54 8.76 4.77
CA GLU A 26 -2.41 9.84 4.29
C GLU A 26 -1.59 11.07 3.88
N ARG A 27 -0.68 11.51 4.76
CA ARG A 27 0.21 12.63 4.48
C ARG A 27 1.05 12.38 3.23
N LEU A 28 1.71 11.22 3.15
CA LEU A 28 2.57 10.88 2.01
C LEU A 28 1.78 10.80 0.70
N ALA A 29 0.56 10.22 0.71
CA ALA A 29 -0.28 10.21 -0.48
C ALA A 29 -0.62 11.64 -0.95
N ILE A 30 -0.99 12.53 -0.02
CA ILE A 30 -1.28 13.94 -0.32
C ILE A 30 -0.02 14.66 -0.82
N GLU A 31 1.11 14.53 -0.15
CA GLU A 31 2.37 15.20 -0.50
C GLU A 31 2.87 14.74 -1.88
N LYS A 32 2.81 13.45 -2.19
CA LYS A 32 3.14 12.90 -3.53
C LYS A 32 2.27 13.54 -4.62
N ALA A 33 0.97 13.65 -4.37
CA ALA A 33 0.03 14.26 -5.31
C ALA A 33 0.27 15.77 -5.47
N LEU A 34 0.51 16.49 -4.37
CA LEU A 34 0.76 17.93 -4.38
C LEU A 34 2.09 18.30 -5.05
N GLU A 35 3.15 17.51 -4.82
CA GLU A 35 4.44 17.72 -5.49
C GLU A 35 4.27 17.55 -7.00
N THR A 36 3.60 16.48 -7.41
CA THR A 36 3.29 16.21 -8.82
C THR A 36 2.42 17.33 -9.43
N ALA A 37 1.46 17.87 -8.67
CA ALA A 37 0.57 18.94 -9.14
C ALA A 37 1.32 20.21 -9.60
N LYS A 38 2.51 20.49 -9.04
CA LYS A 38 3.35 21.63 -9.44
C LYS A 38 3.83 21.53 -10.89
N HIS A 39 3.93 20.31 -11.41
CA HIS A 39 4.43 20.03 -12.76
C HIS A 39 3.31 19.83 -13.79
N PHE A 40 2.09 19.51 -13.34
CA PHE A 40 0.95 19.19 -14.19
C PHE A 40 -0.27 20.06 -13.85
N PRO A 41 -0.30 21.34 -14.32
CA PRO A 41 -1.48 22.18 -14.14
C PRO A 41 -2.67 21.63 -14.94
N ASN A 42 -3.89 21.91 -14.48
CA ASN A 42 -5.13 21.46 -15.11
C ASN A 42 -5.27 19.93 -15.24
N SER A 43 -4.84 19.18 -14.23
CA SER A 43 -4.85 17.72 -14.22
C SER A 43 -5.49 17.19 -12.94
N LEU A 44 -5.99 15.95 -13.00
CA LEU A 44 -6.32 15.14 -11.83
C LEU A 44 -5.09 14.29 -11.51
N ILE A 45 -4.56 14.44 -10.31
CA ILE A 45 -3.31 13.80 -9.87
C ILE A 45 -3.63 12.84 -8.74
N ILE A 46 -3.17 11.60 -8.89
CA ILE A 46 -3.37 10.53 -7.93
C ILE A 46 -2.06 10.35 -7.15
N GLY A 47 -2.14 10.40 -5.82
CA GLY A 47 -1.07 9.98 -4.92
C GLY A 47 -1.52 8.77 -4.12
N SER A 48 -0.60 7.84 -3.86
CA SER A 48 -0.87 6.68 -3.02
C SER A 48 0.38 6.34 -2.21
N ASP A 49 0.18 5.84 -0.99
CA ASP A 49 1.24 5.33 -0.13
C ASP A 49 0.72 4.15 0.70
N GLN A 50 1.60 3.24 1.12
CA GLN A 50 1.17 2.05 1.85
C GLN A 50 2.20 1.61 2.90
N VAL A 51 1.69 1.23 4.07
CA VAL A 51 2.47 0.58 5.12
C VAL A 51 1.80 -0.73 5.55
N ALA A 52 2.64 -1.70 5.91
CA ALA A 52 2.23 -2.94 6.55
C ALA A 52 2.51 -2.86 8.06
N LEU A 53 1.61 -3.38 8.89
CA LEU A 53 1.74 -3.40 10.34
C LEU A 53 1.62 -4.82 10.87
N HIS A 54 2.50 -5.12 11.82
CA HIS A 54 2.42 -6.29 12.68
C HIS A 54 2.39 -5.83 14.13
N ASP A 55 1.37 -6.22 14.90
CA ASP A 55 1.23 -5.84 16.31
C ASP A 55 1.41 -4.33 16.57
N GLN A 56 0.89 -3.48 15.65
CA GLN A 56 0.98 -2.00 15.63
C GLN A 56 2.33 -1.40 15.21
N GLU A 57 3.35 -2.21 14.93
CA GLU A 57 4.63 -1.74 14.42
C GLU A 57 4.69 -1.82 12.90
N ILE A 58 5.30 -0.82 12.26
CA ILE A 58 5.51 -0.82 10.80
C ILE A 58 6.50 -1.91 10.43
N VAL A 59 6.11 -2.78 9.52
CA VAL A 59 6.95 -3.83 8.96
C VAL A 59 7.47 -3.40 7.60
N GLY A 60 8.75 -3.04 7.56
CA GLY A 60 9.45 -2.72 6.32
C GLY A 60 9.92 -3.95 5.54
N LYS A 61 10.71 -3.69 4.51
CA LYS A 61 11.39 -4.72 3.72
C LYS A 61 12.44 -5.42 4.59
N PRO A 62 12.50 -6.77 4.60
CA PRO A 62 13.47 -7.49 5.43
C PRO A 62 14.91 -7.28 4.95
N GLY A 63 15.14 -7.11 3.64
CA GLY A 63 16.46 -6.94 3.03
C GLY A 63 17.35 -8.20 3.01
N THR A 64 17.23 -9.07 4.02
CA THR A 64 17.97 -10.34 4.12
C THR A 64 17.05 -11.53 4.35
N HIS A 65 17.57 -12.74 4.14
CA HIS A 65 16.82 -13.98 4.36
C HIS A 65 16.47 -14.18 5.84
N GLU A 66 17.43 -13.92 6.74
CA GLU A 66 17.27 -14.11 8.18
C GLU A 66 16.17 -13.21 8.73
N ARG A 67 16.17 -11.93 8.33
CA ARG A 67 15.12 -10.98 8.73
C ARG A 67 13.76 -11.36 8.13
N ALA A 68 13.75 -11.97 6.94
CA ALA A 68 12.51 -12.46 6.35
C ALA A 68 11.95 -13.68 7.09
N VAL A 69 12.83 -14.57 7.59
CA VAL A 69 12.43 -15.68 8.49
C VAL A 69 11.80 -15.12 9.76
N GLU A 70 12.44 -14.15 10.41
CA GLU A 70 11.92 -13.50 11.63
C GLU A 70 10.55 -12.86 11.39
N GLN A 71 10.39 -12.10 10.29
CA GLN A 71 9.11 -11.49 9.93
C GLN A 71 8.00 -12.54 9.70
N LEU A 72 8.29 -13.64 8.99
CA LEU A 72 7.30 -14.70 8.75
C LEU A 72 6.97 -15.52 9.99
N GLN A 73 7.94 -15.76 10.87
CA GLN A 73 7.70 -16.39 12.16
C GLN A 73 6.81 -15.52 13.04
N ALA A 74 7.07 -14.21 13.07
CA ALA A 74 6.23 -13.25 13.79
C ALA A 74 4.80 -13.22 13.22
N ALA A 75 4.64 -13.22 11.89
CA ALA A 75 3.35 -13.20 11.22
C ALA A 75 2.55 -14.52 11.35
N SER A 76 3.20 -15.65 11.60
CA SER A 76 2.57 -16.97 11.64
C SER A 76 1.35 -17.04 12.56
N GLY A 77 0.20 -17.40 11.99
CA GLY A 77 -1.08 -17.53 12.73
C GLY A 77 -1.68 -16.19 13.17
N LYS A 78 -1.14 -15.07 12.71
CA LYS A 78 -1.59 -13.72 13.06
C LYS A 78 -2.07 -12.96 11.83
N LYS A 79 -2.56 -11.74 12.07
CA LYS A 79 -3.01 -10.79 11.06
C LYS A 79 -1.92 -9.75 10.80
N ILE A 80 -1.65 -9.48 9.53
CA ILE A 80 -0.90 -8.30 9.09
C ILE A 80 -1.93 -7.31 8.56
N ALA A 81 -1.93 -6.10 9.12
CA ALA A 81 -2.76 -5.00 8.63
C ALA A 81 -1.99 -4.20 7.59
N LEU A 82 -2.65 -3.78 6.53
CA LEU A 82 -2.13 -2.80 5.58
C LEU A 82 -2.99 -1.55 5.66
N PHE A 83 -2.36 -0.39 5.65
CA PHE A 83 -3.05 0.87 5.46
C PHE A 83 -2.52 1.51 4.19
N THR A 84 -3.43 1.77 3.25
CA THR A 84 -3.10 2.41 1.98
C THR A 84 -3.74 3.79 1.97
N GLY A 85 -2.91 4.83 2.04
CA GLY A 85 -3.34 6.22 1.84
C GLY A 85 -3.55 6.48 0.36
N LEU A 86 -4.65 7.16 0.02
CA LEU A 86 -5.01 7.56 -1.33
C LEU A 86 -5.33 9.05 -1.31
N ALA A 87 -4.82 9.80 -2.29
CA ALA A 87 -5.16 11.19 -2.50
C ALA A 87 -5.48 11.46 -3.98
N LEU A 88 -6.48 12.32 -4.22
CA LEU A 88 -6.78 12.89 -5.53
C LEU A 88 -6.70 14.42 -5.42
N VAL A 89 -5.79 15.02 -6.18
CA VAL A 89 -5.61 16.47 -6.27
C VAL A 89 -6.07 16.94 -7.64
N ASN A 90 -7.02 17.87 -7.67
CA ASN A 90 -7.37 18.60 -8.87
C ASN A 90 -6.52 19.88 -8.95
N SER A 91 -5.48 19.89 -9.78
CA SER A 91 -4.56 21.03 -9.87
C SER A 91 -5.18 22.26 -10.56
N LYS A 92 -6.36 22.12 -11.20
CA LYS A 92 -7.12 23.25 -11.75
C LYS A 92 -7.85 24.02 -10.66
N THR A 93 -8.49 23.31 -9.73
CA THR A 93 -9.37 23.89 -8.72
C THR A 93 -8.71 24.02 -7.34
N GLY A 94 -7.62 23.28 -7.12
CA GLY A 94 -6.97 23.15 -5.83
C GLY A 94 -7.71 22.20 -4.86
N ARG A 95 -8.75 21.50 -5.31
CA ARG A 95 -9.48 20.54 -4.48
C ARG A 95 -8.60 19.31 -4.18
N ILE A 96 -8.64 18.89 -2.93
CA ILE A 96 -7.94 17.71 -2.43
C ILE A 96 -8.97 16.77 -1.82
N GLN A 97 -8.92 15.51 -2.21
CA GLN A 97 -9.64 14.42 -1.59
C GLN A 97 -8.59 13.43 -1.04
N SER A 98 -8.76 12.92 0.17
CA SER A 98 -7.87 11.91 0.75
C SER A 98 -8.63 10.90 1.59
N GLU A 99 -8.11 9.67 1.64
CA GLU A 99 -8.64 8.61 2.48
C GLU A 99 -7.58 7.54 2.77
N VAL A 100 -7.71 6.87 3.91
CA VAL A 100 -6.90 5.69 4.26
C VAL A 100 -7.76 4.44 4.21
N VAL A 101 -7.42 3.52 3.32
CA VAL A 101 -8.15 2.26 3.14
C VAL A 101 -7.42 1.13 3.88
N PRO A 102 -8.07 0.50 4.87
CA PRO A 102 -7.50 -0.65 5.57
C PRO A 102 -7.67 -1.93 4.76
N PHE A 103 -6.67 -2.79 4.84
CA PHE A 103 -6.74 -4.18 4.37
C PHE A 103 -6.05 -5.10 5.38
N SER A 104 -6.34 -6.38 5.34
CA SER A 104 -5.69 -7.35 6.24
C SER A 104 -5.45 -8.68 5.56
N ALA A 105 -4.25 -9.22 5.78
CA ALA A 105 -3.87 -10.57 5.39
C ALA A 105 -3.74 -11.44 6.64
N HIS A 106 -4.50 -12.52 6.69
CA HIS A 106 -4.48 -13.48 7.81
C HIS A 106 -3.59 -14.65 7.44
N PHE A 107 -2.56 -14.91 8.24
CA PHE A 107 -1.61 -15.96 7.99
C PHE A 107 -2.06 -17.28 8.61
N LYS A 108 -1.79 -18.37 7.90
CA LYS A 108 -1.84 -19.71 8.49
C LYS A 108 -0.80 -19.80 9.60
N LYS A 109 -0.94 -20.79 10.47
CA LYS A 109 0.17 -21.23 11.31
C LYS A 109 1.25 -21.84 10.42
N LEU A 110 2.42 -21.19 10.36
CA LEU A 110 3.52 -21.59 9.48
C LEU A 110 4.49 -22.50 10.22
N SER A 111 4.98 -23.52 9.54
CA SER A 111 6.12 -24.32 10.01
C SER A 111 7.43 -23.71 9.53
N GLU A 112 8.53 -23.92 10.25
CA GLU A 112 9.87 -23.50 9.82
C GLU A 112 10.20 -23.99 8.41
N ARG A 113 9.87 -25.24 8.10
CA ARG A 113 10.03 -25.81 6.76
C ARG A 113 9.26 -25.02 5.70
N THR A 114 8.02 -24.63 5.99
CA THR A 114 7.19 -23.84 5.06
C THR A 114 7.83 -22.48 4.80
N ILE A 115 8.27 -21.80 5.85
CA ILE A 115 8.92 -20.48 5.78
C ILE A 115 10.18 -20.56 4.90
N GLU A 116 11.09 -21.49 5.22
CA GLU A 116 12.33 -21.71 4.46
C GLU A 116 12.08 -22.03 2.99
N CYS A 117 11.17 -22.97 2.72
CA CYS A 117 10.86 -23.38 1.35
C CYS A 117 10.24 -22.23 0.54
N TYR A 118 9.41 -21.41 1.17
CA TYR A 118 8.82 -20.24 0.53
C TYR A 118 9.88 -19.18 0.21
N LEU A 119 10.68 -18.78 1.19
CA LEU A 119 11.68 -17.71 1.03
C LEU A 119 12.72 -18.04 -0.04
N ARG A 120 13.16 -19.30 -0.13
CA ARG A 120 14.10 -19.76 -1.16
C ARG A 120 13.51 -19.82 -2.57
N LYS A 121 12.19 -19.93 -2.69
CA LYS A 121 11.50 -20.00 -4.00
C LYS A 121 11.06 -18.63 -4.49
N GLU A 122 10.55 -17.80 -3.59
CA GLU A 122 9.89 -16.53 -3.92
C GLU A 122 10.82 -15.32 -3.78
N GLU A 123 11.87 -15.45 -2.96
CA GLU A 123 12.84 -14.40 -2.63
C GLU A 123 12.19 -13.01 -2.43
N PRO A 124 11.28 -12.85 -1.45
CA PRO A 124 10.50 -11.63 -1.26
C PRO A 124 11.26 -10.57 -0.44
N TYR A 125 12.58 -10.53 -0.49
CA TYR A 125 13.40 -9.73 0.43
C TYR A 125 13.24 -8.22 0.27
N ASN A 126 12.66 -7.78 -0.85
CA ASN A 126 12.33 -6.39 -1.15
C ASN A 126 10.84 -6.06 -0.96
N CYS A 127 10.06 -6.96 -0.37
CA CYS A 127 8.63 -6.78 -0.10
C CYS A 127 8.40 -6.53 1.38
N ALA A 128 7.59 -5.51 1.71
CA ALA A 128 7.18 -5.26 3.09
C ALA A 128 6.43 -6.50 3.64
N GLY A 129 6.78 -6.92 4.86
CA GLY A 129 6.19 -8.11 5.47
C GLY A 129 6.66 -9.45 4.88
N SER A 130 7.68 -9.45 4.02
CA SER A 130 8.27 -10.67 3.45
C SER A 130 7.29 -11.55 2.67
N VAL A 131 6.21 -10.98 2.12
CA VAL A 131 5.18 -11.72 1.37
C VAL A 131 4.86 -11.03 0.05
N LYS A 132 4.80 -11.85 -1.01
CA LYS A 132 4.25 -11.49 -2.33
C LYS A 132 2.91 -12.21 -2.52
N SER A 133 1.80 -11.53 -2.25
CA SER A 133 0.45 -12.13 -2.37
C SER A 133 0.09 -12.51 -3.80
N GLU A 134 0.70 -11.87 -4.80
CA GLU A 134 0.50 -12.15 -6.23
C GLU A 134 1.28 -13.39 -6.72
N GLY A 135 2.24 -13.86 -5.91
CA GLY A 135 3.07 -15.04 -6.19
C GLY A 135 2.75 -16.21 -5.25
N LEU A 136 3.77 -16.95 -4.82
CA LEU A 136 3.56 -18.09 -3.89
C LEU A 136 3.10 -17.66 -2.49
N GLY A 137 3.10 -16.35 -2.18
CA GLY A 137 2.71 -15.85 -0.86
C GLY A 137 1.29 -16.22 -0.47
N VAL A 138 0.38 -16.39 -1.45
CA VAL A 138 -0.99 -16.88 -1.20
C VAL A 138 -1.03 -18.23 -0.48
N ALA A 139 0.00 -19.08 -0.66
CA ALA A 139 0.08 -20.36 0.04
C ALA A 139 0.24 -20.22 1.56
N LEU A 140 0.79 -19.10 2.03
CA LEU A 140 1.00 -18.79 3.45
C LEU A 140 -0.25 -18.22 4.12
N LEU A 141 -1.20 -17.74 3.33
CA LEU A 141 -2.35 -16.98 3.79
C LEU A 141 -3.58 -17.88 3.93
N GLU A 142 -4.37 -17.61 4.96
CA GLU A 142 -5.66 -18.26 5.23
C GLU A 142 -6.80 -17.51 4.54
N ARG A 143 -6.83 -16.18 4.69
CA ARG A 143 -7.83 -15.32 4.06
C ARG A 143 -7.36 -13.87 3.98
N PHE A 144 -8.02 -13.12 3.11
CA PHE A 144 -7.94 -11.67 3.08
C PHE A 144 -9.19 -11.05 3.71
N GLU A 145 -9.07 -9.82 4.17
CA GLU A 145 -10.15 -9.04 4.75
C GLU A 145 -10.01 -7.57 4.37
N GLY A 146 -11.02 -7.04 3.67
CA GLY A 146 -11.07 -5.67 3.18
C GLY A 146 -12.03 -5.57 2.00
N ASP A 147 -12.53 -4.37 1.74
CA ASP A 147 -13.56 -4.14 0.71
C ASP A 147 -12.99 -4.05 -0.71
N ASP A 148 -11.71 -3.68 -0.83
CA ASP A 148 -11.03 -3.49 -2.12
C ASP A 148 -9.78 -4.37 -2.22
N PRO A 149 -9.76 -5.40 -3.08
CA PRO A 149 -8.56 -6.21 -3.29
C PRO A 149 -7.38 -5.42 -3.87
N ASN A 150 -7.63 -4.30 -4.56
CA ASN A 150 -6.55 -3.46 -5.10
C ASN A 150 -5.85 -2.64 -4.00
N ALA A 151 -6.51 -2.44 -2.86
CA ALA A 151 -5.87 -1.83 -1.69
C ALA A 151 -4.72 -2.70 -1.16
N LEU A 152 -4.78 -4.03 -1.32
CA LEU A 152 -3.65 -4.94 -1.02
C LEU A 152 -2.45 -4.67 -1.92
N ILE A 153 -2.70 -4.38 -3.20
CA ILE A 153 -1.67 -4.13 -4.21
C ILE A 153 -1.06 -2.73 -4.07
N GLY A 154 -1.74 -1.81 -3.37
CA GLY A 154 -1.25 -0.47 -3.04
C GLY A 154 -2.01 0.68 -3.71
N LEU A 155 -3.13 0.41 -4.40
CA LEU A 155 -3.98 1.46 -4.95
C LEU A 155 -5.48 1.11 -4.79
N PRO A 156 -6.21 1.75 -3.86
CA PRO A 156 -7.62 1.46 -3.60
C PRO A 156 -8.52 1.99 -4.74
N LEU A 157 -8.68 1.20 -5.80
CA LEU A 157 -9.42 1.57 -7.00
C LEU A 157 -10.90 1.87 -6.75
N ILE A 158 -11.58 1.17 -5.83
CA ILE A 158 -12.99 1.41 -5.53
C ILE A 158 -13.18 2.84 -4.99
N ARG A 159 -12.29 3.27 -4.08
CA ARG A 159 -12.32 4.64 -3.53
C ARG A 159 -11.87 5.66 -4.55
N LEU A 160 -10.86 5.35 -5.35
CA LEU A 160 -10.39 6.23 -6.42
C LEU A 160 -11.49 6.53 -7.44
N VAL A 161 -12.27 5.53 -7.86
CA VAL A 161 -13.41 5.71 -8.77
C VAL A 161 -14.39 6.72 -8.20
N ALA A 162 -14.80 6.58 -6.94
CA ALA A 162 -15.70 7.53 -6.29
C ALA A 162 -15.11 8.96 -6.21
N MET A 163 -13.80 9.09 -5.99
CA MET A 163 -13.13 10.40 -5.99
C MET A 163 -13.10 11.04 -7.38
N LEU A 164 -12.88 10.25 -8.43
CA LEU A 164 -12.89 10.69 -9.84
C LEU A 164 -14.30 11.13 -10.27
N GLU A 165 -15.33 10.35 -9.92
CA GLU A 165 -16.73 10.71 -10.17
C GLU A 165 -17.10 12.04 -9.49
N ALA A 166 -16.58 12.29 -8.28
CA ALA A 166 -16.78 13.56 -7.58
C ALA A 166 -16.06 14.76 -8.24
N GLU A 167 -15.18 14.53 -9.21
CA GLU A 167 -14.56 15.54 -10.09
C GLU A 167 -15.20 15.54 -11.49
N ASP A 168 -16.39 14.94 -11.63
CA ASP A 168 -17.13 14.81 -12.90
C ASP A 168 -16.35 14.05 -13.99
N TYR A 169 -15.41 13.17 -13.60
CA TYR A 169 -14.68 12.33 -14.54
C TYR A 169 -15.47 11.05 -14.85
N ASP A 170 -15.96 10.93 -16.08
CA ASP A 170 -16.67 9.74 -16.53
C ASP A 170 -15.69 8.65 -17.00
N LEU A 171 -15.67 7.53 -16.28
CA LEU A 171 -14.83 6.37 -16.57
C LEU A 171 -15.35 5.51 -17.74
N PHE A 172 -16.62 5.66 -18.11
CA PHE A 172 -17.30 4.85 -19.13
C PHE A 172 -17.60 5.61 -20.42
N ALA A 173 -17.24 6.90 -20.48
CA ALA A 173 -17.34 7.72 -21.69
C ALA A 173 -16.45 7.24 -22.84
#